data_AF-D9WD59-F1
#
_entry.id   AF-D9WD59-F1
#
_cell.length_a   1.000
_cell.length_b   1.000
_cell.length_c   1.000
_cell.angle_alpha   90.00
_cell.angle_beta   90.00
_cell.angle_gamma   90.00
#
_symmetry.space_group_name_H-M   'P 1'
#
loop_
_entity.id
_entity.type
_entity.pdbx_description
1 polymer ?
#
loop_
_entity_poly.entity_id
_entity_poly.type
_entity_poly.pdbx_seq_one_letter_code
_entity_poly.pdbx_strand_id
1 'polypeptide(L)' 'MNDETPARTRVVVEEPLDGRRRVRIDGEDVGVVVNPDELRGLLTRAGLTGEDTRLIDWQGGGPDDWPAA' A
#
# COMPACT_ATOMS: atom_id res chain seq x y z
N MET A 1 9.79 29.70 -3.28
CA MET A 1 8.59 28.91 -3.60
C MET A 1 8.72 27.68 -2.75
N ASN A 2 8.03 27.66 -1.60
CA ASN A 2 8.02 26.49 -0.73
C ASN A 2 7.33 25.40 -1.56
N ASP A 3 8.09 24.39 -1.99
CA ASP A 3 7.50 23.18 -2.53
C ASP A 3 6.88 22.49 -1.32
N GLU A 4 5.64 22.89 -1.02
CA GLU A 4 4.77 22.11 -0.18
C GLU A 4 4.48 20.84 -0.96
N THR A 5 5.44 19.89 -0.92
CA THR A 5 5.18 18.53 -1.35
C THR A 5 3.90 18.16 -0.61
N PRO A 6 2.77 17.90 -1.31
CA PRO A 6 1.58 17.43 -0.61
C PRO A 6 2.06 16.28 0.26
N ALA A 7 1.59 16.14 1.49
CA ALA A 7 1.95 15.01 2.33
C ALA A 7 1.56 13.73 1.56
N ARG A 8 2.49 13.25 0.72
CA ARG A 8 2.20 12.23 -0.27
C ARG A 8 2.01 11.01 0.59
N THR A 9 0.81 10.45 0.51
CA THR A 9 0.54 9.14 1.08
C THR A 9 1.77 8.26 0.84
N ARG A 10 2.36 7.79 1.94
CA ARG A 10 3.60 7.02 1.91
C ARG A 10 3.43 5.75 1.10
N VAL A 11 2.24 5.15 1.14
CA VAL A 11 1.93 3.88 0.50
C VAL A 11 0.61 3.97 -0.25
N VAL A 12 0.57 3.62 -1.53
CA VAL A 12 -0.67 3.47 -2.30
C VAL A 12 -0.87 2.00 -2.61
N VAL A 13 -2.07 1.48 -2.32
CA VAL A 13 -2.47 0.11 -2.60
C VAL A 13 -3.59 0.14 -3.63
N GLU A 14 -3.26 -0.17 -4.88
CA GLU A 14 -4.20 -0.23 -6.00
C GLU A 14 -4.75 -1.65 -6.14
N GLU A 15 -6.06 -1.77 -6.39
CA GLU A 15 -6.69 -3.05 -6.75
C GLU A 15 -6.65 -3.30 -8.27
N PRO A 16 -5.73 -4.13 -8.80
CA PRO A 16 -5.79 -4.66 -10.15
C PRO A 16 -6.98 -5.61 -10.31
N LEU A 17 -7.42 -5.75 -11.56
CA LEU A 17 -8.58 -6.54 -12.00
C LEU A 17 -8.48 -8.06 -11.76
N ASP A 18 -7.42 -8.56 -11.10
CA ASP A 18 -7.15 -9.99 -10.90
C ASP A 18 -7.23 -10.43 -9.42
N GLY A 19 -7.77 -9.60 -8.52
CA GLY A 19 -7.84 -9.88 -7.07
C GLY A 19 -6.50 -9.78 -6.32
N ARG A 20 -5.43 -9.42 -7.04
CA ARG A 20 -4.14 -9.02 -6.45
C ARG A 20 -4.20 -7.54 -6.06
N ARG A 21 -3.17 -7.00 -5.40
CA ARG A 21 -3.03 -5.58 -5.05
C ARG A 21 -1.63 -5.06 -5.35
N ARG A 22 -1.53 -4.03 -6.18
CA ARG A 22 -0.26 -3.38 -6.52
C ARG A 22 0.07 -2.34 -5.45
N VAL A 23 1.31 -2.38 -4.98
CA VAL A 23 1.76 -1.52 -3.88
C VAL A 23 2.81 -0.56 -4.41
N ARG A 24 2.60 0.73 -4.14
CA ARG A 24 3.58 1.79 -4.39
C ARG A 24 3.99 2.43 -3.09
N ILE A 25 5.28 2.69 -2.91
CA ILE A 25 5.82 3.41 -1.75
C ILE A 25 6.51 4.68 -2.27
N ASP A 26 6.12 5.85 -1.75
CA ASP A 26 6.62 7.15 -2.22
C ASP A 26 6.47 7.36 -3.75
N GLY A 27 5.50 6.66 -4.36
CA GLY A 27 5.25 6.66 -5.81
C GLY A 27 6.06 5.63 -6.61
N GLU A 28 6.96 4.87 -5.99
CA GLU A 28 7.70 3.78 -6.64
C GLU A 28 6.97 2.45 -6.53
N ASP A 29 6.88 1.69 -7.62
CA ASP A 29 6.31 0.34 -7.64
C ASP A 29 7.24 -0.64 -6.92
N VAL A 30 6.77 -1.15 -5.79
CA VAL A 30 7.55 -2.09 -4.94
C VAL A 30 7.09 -3.53 -5.12
N GLY A 31 5.95 -3.75 -5.77
CA GLY A 31 5.47 -5.07 -6.14
C GLY A 31 3.96 -5.26 -6.01
N VAL A 32 3.55 -6.52 -6.07
CA VAL A 32 2.14 -6.95 -6.01
C VAL A 32 1.99 -7.98 -4.90
N VAL A 33 0.93 -7.83 -4.10
CA VAL A 33 0.56 -8.70 -2.98
C VAL A 33 -0.83 -9.29 -3.19
N VAL A 34 -1.15 -10.40 -2.55
CA VAL A 34 -2.44 -11.09 -2.73
C VAL A 34 -3.26 -11.18 -1.44
N ASN A 35 -2.68 -10.80 -0.30
CA ASN A 35 -3.31 -10.86 1.00
C ASN A 35 -2.65 -9.85 1.97
N PRO A 36 -3.26 -9.58 3.15
CA PRO A 36 -2.72 -8.63 4.13
C PRO A 36 -1.37 -9.00 4.72
N ASP A 37 -1.07 -10.29 4.85
CA ASP A 37 0.17 -10.76 5.46
C ASP A 37 1.37 -10.45 4.56
N GLU A 38 1.23 -10.68 3.25
CA GLU A 38 2.21 -10.31 2.23
C GLU A 38 2.44 -8.79 2.19
N LEU A 39 1.38 -7.99 2.31
CA LEU A 39 1.52 -6.54 2.43
C LEU A 39 2.32 -6.13 3.66
N ARG A 40 2.03 -6.70 4.82
CA ARG A 40 2.77 -6.43 6.06
C ARG A 40 4.24 -6.82 5.93
N GLY A 41 4.53 -7.95 5.31
CA GLY A 41 5.91 -8.40 5.02
C GLY A 41 6.64 -7.43 4.09
N LEU A 42 5.98 -6.99 3.01
CA LEU A 42 6.51 -6.02 2.06
C LEU A 42 6.84 -4.68 2.73
N LEU A 43 5.91 -4.15 3.52
CA LEU A 43 6.09 -2.91 4.28
C LEU A 43 7.23 -3.01 5.28
N THR A 44 7.31 -4.13 6.01
CA THR A 44 8.40 -4.39 6.97
C THR A 44 9.77 -4.40 6.27
N ARG A 45 9.87 -5.02 5.08
CA ARG A 45 11.10 -5.01 4.27
C ARG A 45 11.47 -3.62 3.76
N ALA A 46 10.47 -2.76 3.52
CA ALA A 46 10.67 -1.36 3.16
C ALA A 46 10.95 -0.46 4.38
N GLY A 47 11.02 -1.00 5.60
CA GLY A 47 11.25 -0.24 6.83
C GLY A 47 10.02 0.51 7.34
N LEU A 48 8.82 0.18 6.84
CA LEU A 48 7.54 0.70 7.30
C LEU A 48 6.93 -0.25 8.33
N THR A 49 6.42 0.30 9.43
CA THR A 49 5.86 -0.50 10.53
C THR A 49 4.33 -0.50 10.48
N GLY A 50 3.68 -1.46 11.14
CA GLY A 50 2.21 -1.63 11.05
C GLY A 50 1.39 -0.43 11.56
N GLU A 51 1.99 0.49 12.32
CA GLU A 51 1.35 1.74 12.75
C GLU A 51 1.22 2.77 11.60
N ASP A 52 1.99 2.59 10.53
CA ASP A 52 1.96 3.40 9.31
C ASP A 52 0.76 3.06 8.40
N THR A 53 -0.16 2.18 8.83
CA THR A 53 -1.39 1.87 8.07
C THR A 53 -2.28 3.08 7.81
N ARG A 54 -2.18 4.12 8.64
CA ARG A 54 -2.82 5.43 8.41
C ARG A 54 -2.20 6.24 7.27
N LEU A 55 -1.01 5.84 6.82
CA LEU A 55 -0.30 6.40 5.67
C LEU A 55 -0.51 5.55 4.41
N ILE A 56 -1.44 4.58 4.44
CA ILE A 56 -1.83 3.78 3.27
C ILE A 56 -3.09 4.38 2.67
N ASP A 57 -3.01 4.75 1.39
CA ASP A 57 -4.15 5.11 0.57
C ASP A 57 -4.62 3.85 -0.17
N TRP A 58 -5.85 3.44 0.12
CA TRP A 58 -6.47 2.25 -0.45
C TRP A 58 -7.30 2.63 -1.68
N GLN A 59 -6.78 2.30 -2.87
CA GLN A 59 -7.42 2.53 -4.17
C GLN A 59 -8.17 1.26 -4.64
N GLY A 60 -9.07 0.77 -3.80
CA GLY A 60 -9.87 -0.44 -4.06
C GLY A 60 -9.99 -1.33 -2.83
N GLY A 61 -10.84 -0.91 -1.88
CA GLY A 61 -11.15 -1.67 -0.68
C GLY A 61 -10.02 -1.70 0.37
N GLY A 62 -10.36 -1.60 1.65
CA GLY A 62 -9.40 -1.71 2.75
C GLY A 62 -8.86 -3.13 2.93
N PRO A 63 -8.06 -3.40 3.97
CA PRO A 63 -7.55 -4.74 4.25
C PRO A 63 -8.66 -5.77 4.52
N ASP A 64 -9.84 -5.33 5.01
CA ASP A 64 -11.03 -6.16 5.20
C ASP A 64 -11.74 -6.56 3.88
N ASP A 65 -11.44 -5.88 2.77
CA ASP A 65 -12.12 -6.06 1.49
C ASP A 65 -11.36 -7.00 0.53
N TRP A 66 -10.23 -7.56 0.97
CA TRP A 66 -9.53 -8.56 0.15
C TRP A 66 -10.43 -9.79 -0.09
N PRO A 67 -10.38 -10.40 -1.29
CA PRO A 67 -11.05 -11.67 -1.50
C PRO A 67 -10.45 -12.69 -0.54
N ALA A 68 -11.32 -13.43 0.14
CA ALA A 68 -10.88 -14.57 0.94
C ALA A 68 -10.09 -15.52 0.03
N ALA A 69 -8.81 -15.70 0.35
CA ALA A 69 -7.88 -16.55 -0.38
C ALA A 69 -8.30 -18.04 -0.34
#